data_AF-A0A8H4RZN3-F1
#
_entry.id   AF-A0A8H4RZN3-F1
#
_cell.length_a   1.000
_cell.length_b   1.000
_cell.length_c   1.000
_cell.angle_alpha   90.00
_cell.angle_beta   90.00
_cell.angle_gamma   90.00
#
_symmetry.space_group_name_H-M   'P 1'
#
loop_
_entity.id
_entity.type
_entity.pdbx_description
1 polymer ?
#
loop_
_entity_poly.entity_id
_entity_poly.type
_entity_poly.pdbx_seq_one_letter_code
_entity_poly.pdbx_strand_id
1 'polypeptide(L)'
;MTEPNLSPACFTKYNEQTQSNIFSLLPPEIRYEIFIYALTSSPDTTQPPGQDGYCTRPGYETRHRTYTELLRTCKKVYMEAWFMPFICSEHAFWMASWDRTPERMITVEQMQQGLDLIYDRHGEVQGGRIRVFPQLWKLESTRDFDGIFTMHHFYPKSVTITIRYTDTWMWEYNEELHIEGAWGKWLVLPSSVTRFCIDIESIERRKDEVDYIAGEMADQWRFQRADGTNMLAGKADTSVSRWTGSSMLGGRRWVRDEVAPGQLQYYFATVMWRPSEELLDGPQRLNPPLRVNWSRPLPRDLGWSYIKGSYLEGAGISMTVPAEQVVAECIANGYAFYSSDEEPDYDEFVDGSDENSEEESEDSQEA
;
A
#
# COMPACT_ATOMS: atom_id res chain seq x y z
N MET A 1 25.04 12.22 13.22
CA MET A 1 25.48 10.83 13.50
C MET A 1 26.24 10.35 12.26
N THR A 2 27.21 9.44 12.38
CA THR A 2 27.77 8.79 11.19
C THR A 2 26.70 7.95 10.53
N GLU A 3 26.57 8.03 9.20
CA GLU A 3 25.67 7.17 8.44
C GLU A 3 26.04 5.69 8.66
N PRO A 4 25.05 4.79 8.74
CA PRO A 4 25.33 3.37 8.83
C PRO A 4 25.96 2.90 7.52
N ASN A 5 27.16 2.31 7.59
CA ASN A 5 27.76 1.69 6.41
C ASN A 5 26.91 0.47 6.00
N LEU A 6 26.12 0.64 4.93
CA LEU A 6 25.18 -0.36 4.42
C LEU A 6 25.87 -1.56 3.72
N SER A 7 27.18 -1.52 3.50
CA SER A 7 27.91 -2.56 2.76
C SER A 7 27.80 -3.94 3.45
N PRO A 8 27.28 -4.98 2.76
CA PRO A 8 27.11 -6.32 3.34
C PRO A 8 28.47 -6.97 3.62
N ALA A 9 28.57 -7.71 4.73
CA ALA A 9 29.85 -8.21 5.25
C ALA A 9 30.50 -9.27 4.33
N CYS A 10 31.44 -8.84 3.48
CA CYS A 10 32.18 -9.69 2.57
C CYS A 10 33.23 -10.56 3.29
N PHE A 11 32.91 -11.84 3.53
CA PHE A 11 33.83 -12.75 4.22
C PHE A 11 34.72 -13.56 3.26
N THR A 12 35.97 -13.13 3.09
CA THR A 12 37.00 -13.88 2.35
C THR A 12 37.49 -15.16 3.06
N LYS A 13 37.18 -15.32 4.35
CA LYS A 13 37.47 -16.53 5.16
C LYS A 13 36.34 -16.82 6.14
N TYR A 14 35.80 -18.02 6.07
CA TYR A 14 34.82 -18.59 6.99
C TYR A 14 35.08 -20.10 7.21
N ASN A 15 34.39 -20.70 8.18
CA ASN A 15 34.38 -22.15 8.39
C ASN A 15 33.17 -22.73 7.63
N GLU A 16 33.39 -23.78 6.84
CA GLU A 16 32.40 -24.45 5.98
C GLU A 16 31.23 -25.11 6.72
N GLN A 17 31.30 -25.22 8.05
CA GLN A 17 30.27 -25.81 8.92
C GLN A 17 29.95 -27.29 8.64
N THR A 18 30.91 -28.06 8.11
CA THR A 18 30.72 -29.49 7.77
C THR A 18 30.43 -30.39 8.97
N GLN A 19 30.56 -29.89 10.21
CA GLN A 19 30.09 -30.55 11.43
C GLN A 19 28.57 -30.37 11.69
N SER A 20 27.87 -29.56 10.89
CA SER A 20 26.44 -29.30 11.01
C SER A 20 25.66 -29.96 9.87
N ASN A 21 24.63 -30.74 10.21
CA ASN A 21 23.77 -31.45 9.25
C ASN A 21 23.19 -30.54 8.15
N ILE A 22 22.94 -29.25 8.46
CA ILE A 22 22.42 -28.30 7.47
C ILE A 22 23.41 -28.09 6.31
N PHE A 23 24.73 -28.19 6.53
CA PHE A 23 25.77 -28.00 5.51
C PHE A 23 26.48 -29.28 5.07
N SER A 24 26.33 -30.38 5.81
CA SER A 24 26.93 -31.68 5.47
C SER A 24 25.95 -32.68 4.84
N LEU A 25 24.64 -32.51 5.03
CA LEU A 25 23.60 -33.39 4.46
C LEU A 25 22.68 -32.67 3.47
N LEU A 26 22.34 -31.39 3.71
CA LEU A 26 21.38 -30.68 2.85
C LEU A 26 22.08 -29.93 1.71
N PRO A 27 21.66 -30.15 0.45
CA PRO A 27 22.23 -29.44 -0.69
C PRO A 27 21.74 -27.97 -0.72
N PRO A 28 22.39 -27.07 -1.49
CA PRO A 28 22.12 -25.63 -1.45
C PRO A 28 20.66 -25.24 -1.65
N GLU A 29 19.93 -25.97 -2.49
CA GLU A 29 18.53 -25.74 -2.83
C GLU A 29 17.62 -25.96 -1.62
N ILE A 30 17.88 -27.01 -0.82
CA ILE A 30 17.12 -27.28 0.40
C ILE A 30 17.49 -26.30 1.51
N ARG A 31 18.75 -25.84 1.56
CA ARG A 31 19.12 -24.73 2.47
C ARG A 31 18.42 -23.43 2.10
N TYR A 32 18.33 -23.12 0.81
CA TYR A 32 17.65 -21.94 0.27
C TYR A 32 16.18 -21.91 0.69
N GLU A 33 15.42 -23.00 0.52
CA GLU A 33 14.02 -23.09 1.00
C GLU A 33 13.90 -22.93 2.52
N ILE A 34 14.79 -23.53 3.31
CA ILE A 34 14.83 -23.36 4.78
C ILE A 34 15.11 -21.90 5.16
N PHE A 35 16.03 -21.24 4.45
CA PHE A 35 16.40 -19.85 4.72
C PHE A 35 15.30 -18.88 4.26
N ILE A 36 14.60 -19.14 3.15
CA ILE A 36 13.36 -18.41 2.80
C ILE A 36 12.37 -18.53 3.96
N TYR A 37 12.01 -19.74 4.37
CA TYR A 37 11.00 -19.94 5.41
C TYR A 37 11.36 -19.24 6.74
N ALA A 38 12.65 -19.23 7.11
CA ALA A 38 13.14 -18.59 8.33
C ALA A 38 13.34 -17.06 8.21
N LEU A 39 13.41 -16.50 7.00
CA LEU A 39 13.70 -15.08 6.74
C LEU A 39 12.58 -14.36 5.97
N THR A 40 11.47 -15.02 5.70
CA THR A 40 10.19 -14.39 5.36
C THR A 40 9.71 -13.55 6.54
N SER A 41 9.26 -12.33 6.24
CA SER A 41 8.68 -11.42 7.23
C SER A 41 7.32 -11.92 7.74
N SER A 42 7.05 -11.75 9.04
CA SER A 42 5.81 -12.18 9.69
C SER A 42 5.34 -11.20 10.78
N PRO A 43 4.06 -11.23 11.19
CA PRO A 43 3.52 -10.38 12.26
C PRO A 43 4.35 -10.41 13.56
N ASP A 44 4.72 -9.25 14.10
CA ASP A 44 5.45 -9.15 15.37
C ASP A 44 4.53 -9.35 16.57
N THR A 45 4.36 -10.63 16.95
CA THR A 45 3.60 -11.06 18.13
C THR A 45 4.06 -10.47 19.47
N THR A 46 5.17 -9.73 19.53
CA THR A 46 5.60 -9.02 20.75
C THR A 46 4.90 -7.68 20.96
N GLN A 47 4.21 -7.16 19.93
CA GLN A 47 3.43 -5.92 19.97
C GLN A 47 1.94 -6.25 19.90
N PRO A 48 1.06 -5.53 20.64
CA PRO A 48 -0.38 -5.66 20.44
C PRO A 48 -0.76 -5.19 19.03
N PRO A 49 -1.81 -5.77 18.41
CA PRO A 49 -2.36 -5.23 17.18
C PRO A 49 -2.75 -3.76 17.33
N GLY A 50 -2.41 -2.95 16.32
CA GLY A 50 -3.15 -1.71 16.06
C GLY A 50 -4.60 -2.08 15.76
N GLN A 51 -5.53 -1.41 16.41
CA GLN A 51 -6.97 -1.63 16.22
C GLN A 51 -7.62 -0.46 15.47
N ASP A 52 -7.07 0.74 15.63
CA ASP A 52 -7.61 2.00 15.13
C ASP A 52 -6.70 2.63 14.07
N GLY A 53 -7.21 3.62 13.34
CA GLY A 53 -6.45 4.42 12.37
C GLY A 53 -6.34 3.81 10.96
N TYR A 54 -6.07 4.67 9.99
CA TYR A 54 -6.20 4.39 8.55
C TYR A 54 -5.31 3.28 7.99
N CYS A 55 -4.25 2.86 8.70
CA CYS A 55 -3.33 1.82 8.25
C CYS A 55 -3.71 0.41 8.74
N THR A 56 -4.61 0.29 9.72
CA THR A 56 -4.97 -0.98 10.35
C THR A 56 -5.86 -1.81 9.41
N ARG A 57 -5.38 -2.99 9.00
CA ARG A 57 -6.07 -3.92 8.07
C ARG A 57 -5.44 -5.32 8.09
N PRO A 58 -6.07 -6.36 7.51
CA PRO A 58 -5.57 -7.73 7.52
C PRO A 58 -4.16 -7.87 6.93
N GLY A 59 -3.27 -8.53 7.66
CA GLY A 59 -1.84 -8.65 7.32
C GLY A 59 -1.00 -7.40 7.62
N TYR A 60 -1.58 -6.37 8.24
CA TYR A 60 -0.94 -5.13 8.67
C TYR A 60 -1.33 -4.73 10.11
N GLU A 61 -2.00 -5.63 10.84
CA GLU A 61 -2.49 -5.39 12.21
C GLU A 61 -1.34 -5.18 13.20
N THR A 62 -0.16 -5.76 12.94
CA THR A 62 1.07 -5.53 13.69
C THR A 62 2.19 -5.13 12.75
N ARG A 63 3.24 -4.50 13.28
CA ARG A 63 4.48 -4.28 12.52
C ARG A 63 5.06 -5.63 12.11
N HIS A 64 5.40 -5.75 10.83
CA HIS A 64 5.99 -6.97 10.28
C HIS A 64 7.49 -7.05 10.64
N ARG A 65 7.95 -8.23 11.09
CA ARG A 65 9.33 -8.50 11.50
C ARG A 65 9.91 -9.69 10.74
N THR A 66 11.14 -9.51 10.26
CA THR A 66 12.01 -10.62 9.84
C THR A 66 12.96 -11.01 10.96
N TYR A 67 13.03 -12.30 11.27
CA TYR A 67 13.86 -12.84 12.35
C TYR A 67 15.30 -13.09 11.88
N THR A 68 16.09 -12.01 11.80
CA THR A 68 17.47 -12.01 11.32
C THR A 68 18.48 -12.69 12.26
N GLU A 69 18.05 -13.24 13.39
CA GLU A 69 18.86 -14.00 14.33
C GLU A 69 19.60 -15.17 13.65
N LEU A 70 18.96 -15.82 12.65
CA LEU A 70 19.58 -16.86 11.83
C LEU A 70 20.85 -16.38 11.09
N LEU A 71 20.82 -15.17 10.52
CA LEU A 71 21.96 -14.56 9.81
C LEU A 71 23.16 -14.29 10.72
N ARG A 72 22.93 -14.21 12.04
CA ARG A 72 23.96 -13.97 13.05
C ARG A 72 24.62 -15.26 13.56
N THR A 73 24.12 -16.45 13.16
CA THR A 73 24.63 -17.75 13.64
C THR A 73 26.05 -18.05 13.15
N CYS A 74 26.32 -17.90 11.85
CA CYS A 74 27.66 -18.02 11.30
C CYS A 74 27.81 -17.29 9.95
N LYS A 75 29.06 -17.02 9.58
CA LYS A 75 29.42 -16.37 8.32
C LYS A 75 28.88 -17.07 7.06
N LYS A 76 28.73 -18.40 7.07
CA LYS A 76 28.26 -19.15 5.90
C LYS A 76 26.76 -18.96 5.65
N VAL A 77 25.95 -19.00 6.71
CA VAL A 77 24.52 -18.64 6.63
C VAL A 77 24.37 -17.18 6.19
N TYR A 78 25.16 -16.25 6.73
CA TYR A 78 25.16 -14.87 6.27
C TYR A 78 25.48 -14.76 4.77
N MET A 79 26.57 -15.39 4.30
CA MET A 79 26.96 -15.36 2.89
C MET A 79 25.89 -15.93 1.94
N GLU A 80 25.19 -16.99 2.35
CA GLU A 80 24.16 -17.64 1.53
C GLU A 80 22.78 -16.94 1.60
N ALA A 81 22.49 -16.12 2.63
CA ALA A 81 21.12 -15.68 2.91
C ALA A 81 20.92 -14.20 3.34
N TRP A 82 21.96 -13.36 3.43
CA TRP A 82 21.83 -11.99 3.99
C TRP A 82 20.79 -11.10 3.28
N PHE A 83 20.53 -11.35 1.99
CA PHE A 83 19.58 -10.63 1.14
C PHE A 83 18.14 -11.15 1.23
N MET A 84 17.92 -12.33 1.84
CA MET A 84 16.58 -12.94 1.93
C MET A 84 15.55 -12.11 2.72
N PRO A 85 15.89 -11.42 3.82
CA PRO A 85 14.97 -10.48 4.46
C PRO A 85 14.38 -9.42 3.51
N PHE A 86 15.12 -9.06 2.46
CA PHE A 86 14.66 -8.15 1.43
C PHE A 86 13.79 -8.87 0.40
N ILE A 87 14.27 -9.96 -0.21
CA ILE A 87 13.55 -10.64 -1.31
C ILE A 87 12.38 -11.54 -0.86
N CYS A 88 12.26 -11.83 0.44
CA CYS A 88 11.17 -12.62 1.01
C CYS A 88 10.06 -11.76 1.66
N SER A 89 10.18 -10.43 1.60
CA SER A 89 9.22 -9.47 2.18
C SER A 89 8.24 -8.90 1.15
N GLU A 90 7.10 -8.42 1.63
CA GLU A 90 6.24 -7.51 0.90
C GLU A 90 6.65 -6.07 1.25
N HIS A 91 7.05 -5.29 0.24
CA HIS A 91 7.49 -3.91 0.38
C HIS A 91 6.29 -3.00 0.16
N ALA A 92 5.92 -2.26 1.21
CA ALA A 92 4.73 -1.41 1.24
C ALA A 92 5.11 0.06 1.07
N PHE A 93 4.76 0.63 -0.07
CA PHE A 93 4.85 2.06 -0.36
C PHE A 93 3.49 2.74 -0.14
N TRP A 94 3.50 3.99 0.33
CA TRP A 94 2.28 4.73 0.64
C TRP A 94 2.32 6.08 -0.08
N MET A 95 1.36 6.29 -0.98
CA MET A 95 1.21 7.49 -1.82
C MET A 95 0.00 8.27 -1.30
N ALA A 96 0.09 8.74 -0.05
CA ALA A 96 -1.02 9.31 0.71
C ALA A 96 -0.53 10.44 1.65
N SER A 97 -1.46 11.20 2.21
CA SER A 97 -1.21 12.16 3.29
C SER A 97 -0.58 11.48 4.51
N TRP A 98 0.28 12.22 5.23
CA TRP A 98 1.14 11.69 6.29
C TRP A 98 0.38 10.95 7.40
N ASP A 99 -0.81 11.42 7.77
CA ASP A 99 -1.72 10.81 8.75
C ASP A 99 -2.32 9.47 8.31
N ARG A 100 -2.34 9.22 6.99
CA ARG A 100 -2.82 8.00 6.33
C ARG A 100 -1.67 7.05 5.98
N THR A 101 -0.46 7.31 6.50
CA THR A 101 0.75 6.47 6.34
C THR A 101 1.32 5.96 7.69
N PRO A 102 2.12 4.87 7.71
CA PRO A 102 2.83 4.43 8.91
C PRO A 102 3.97 5.39 9.34
N GLU A 103 4.18 5.53 10.65
CA GLU A 103 5.29 6.30 11.29
C GLU A 103 6.68 6.02 10.68
N ARG A 104 6.89 4.83 10.10
CA ARG A 104 8.15 4.41 9.49
C ARG A 104 7.88 3.65 8.20
N MET A 105 8.51 4.12 7.13
CA MET A 105 8.47 3.53 5.80
C MET A 105 9.90 3.46 5.25
N ILE A 106 10.14 2.58 4.28
CA ILE A 106 11.35 2.61 3.45
C ILE A 106 11.11 3.60 2.30
N THR A 107 12.10 4.46 2.00
CA THR A 107 12.02 5.32 0.81
C THR A 107 12.43 4.55 -0.44
N VAL A 108 12.01 5.02 -1.62
CA VAL A 108 12.46 4.46 -2.92
C VAL A 108 13.99 4.51 -3.03
N GLU A 109 14.62 5.59 -2.57
CA GLU A 109 16.08 5.72 -2.50
C GLU A 109 16.74 4.66 -1.60
N GLN A 110 16.25 4.48 -0.37
CA GLN A 110 16.75 3.47 0.56
C GLN A 110 16.56 2.04 0.02
N MET A 111 15.47 1.82 -0.72
CA MET A 111 15.21 0.54 -1.37
C MET A 111 16.15 0.32 -2.57
N GLN A 112 16.43 1.35 -3.37
CA GLN A 112 17.40 1.31 -4.47
C GLN A 112 18.81 0.96 -3.98
N GLN A 113 19.30 1.64 -2.94
CA GLN A 113 20.58 1.33 -2.30
C GLN A 113 20.66 -0.15 -1.87
N GLY A 114 19.56 -0.72 -1.38
CA GLY A 114 19.46 -2.14 -1.06
C GLY A 114 19.49 -3.06 -2.29
N LEU A 115 18.81 -2.70 -3.37
CA LEU A 115 18.77 -3.44 -4.63
C LEU A 115 20.16 -3.50 -5.29
N ASP A 116 20.85 -2.37 -5.36
CA ASP A 116 22.19 -2.25 -5.96
C ASP A 116 23.19 -3.16 -5.22
N LEU A 117 23.19 -3.11 -3.88
CA LEU A 117 24.05 -3.94 -3.03
C LEU A 117 23.76 -5.45 -3.15
N ILE A 118 22.52 -5.84 -3.47
CA ILE A 118 22.15 -7.23 -3.76
C ILE A 118 22.66 -7.63 -5.15
N TYR A 119 22.46 -6.77 -6.16
CA TYR A 119 22.84 -7.04 -7.54
C TYR A 119 24.36 -7.11 -7.73
N ASP A 120 25.13 -6.17 -7.16
CA ASP A 120 26.60 -6.19 -7.13
C ASP A 120 27.17 -7.48 -6.54
N ARG A 121 26.39 -8.17 -5.69
CA ARG A 121 26.84 -9.35 -4.96
C ARG A 121 26.34 -10.70 -5.51
N HIS A 122 25.15 -10.73 -6.12
CA HIS A 122 24.48 -11.96 -6.55
C HIS A 122 23.93 -11.92 -7.99
N GLY A 123 23.93 -10.76 -8.66
CA GLY A 123 23.29 -10.56 -9.97
C GLY A 123 21.77 -10.37 -9.86
N GLU A 124 21.02 -10.74 -10.91
CA GLU A 124 19.55 -10.74 -10.86
C GLU A 124 19.05 -11.70 -9.77
N VAL A 125 18.39 -11.15 -8.75
CA VAL A 125 17.70 -11.93 -7.71
C VAL A 125 16.21 -11.65 -7.80
N GLN A 126 15.44 -12.61 -8.31
CA GLN A 126 13.99 -12.49 -8.40
C GLN A 126 13.32 -12.69 -7.04
N GLY A 127 12.52 -11.72 -6.62
CA GLY A 127 11.80 -11.80 -5.35
C GLY A 127 11.17 -10.47 -4.96
N GLY A 128 10.58 -10.44 -3.77
CA GLY A 128 9.76 -9.35 -3.29
C GLY A 128 8.34 -9.37 -3.85
N ARG A 129 7.43 -8.76 -3.09
CA ARG A 129 6.12 -8.32 -3.55
C ARG A 129 6.05 -6.81 -3.33
N ILE A 130 5.42 -6.08 -4.24
CA ILE A 130 5.12 -4.65 -4.03
C ILE A 130 3.66 -4.54 -3.59
N ARG A 131 3.41 -3.78 -2.53
CA ARG A 131 2.10 -3.17 -2.30
C ARG A 131 2.23 -1.65 -2.33
N VAL A 132 1.35 -0.99 -3.07
CA VAL A 132 1.24 0.48 -3.10
C VAL A 132 -0.11 0.85 -2.50
N PHE A 133 -0.13 1.77 -1.55
CA PHE A 133 -1.32 2.33 -0.92
C PHE A 133 -1.49 3.79 -1.30
N PRO A 134 -2.18 4.11 -2.41
CA PRO A 134 -2.41 5.48 -2.81
C PRO A 134 -3.78 6.01 -2.37
N GLN A 135 -3.83 7.29 -2.00
CA GLN A 135 -5.05 8.06 -2.12
C GLN A 135 -5.34 8.37 -3.60
N LEU A 136 -6.63 8.42 -3.98
CA LEU A 136 -7.00 8.64 -5.38
C LEU A 136 -6.46 9.97 -5.93
N TRP A 137 -6.47 11.06 -5.15
CA TRP A 137 -5.91 12.35 -5.60
C TRP A 137 -4.44 12.26 -6.06
N LYS A 138 -3.64 11.43 -5.37
CA LYS A 138 -2.22 11.18 -5.67
C LYS A 138 -2.03 10.11 -6.75
N LEU A 139 -2.91 9.10 -6.81
CA LEU A 139 -2.92 8.08 -7.87
C LEU A 139 -3.28 8.65 -9.24
N GLU A 140 -4.27 9.52 -9.28
CA GLU A 140 -4.87 9.99 -10.54
C GLU A 140 -4.09 11.17 -11.13
N SER A 141 -3.28 11.85 -10.32
CA SER A 141 -2.34 12.90 -10.73
C SER A 141 -0.93 12.41 -11.07
N THR A 142 -0.48 11.24 -10.56
CA THR A 142 0.91 10.77 -10.76
C THR A 142 1.25 10.48 -12.23
N ARG A 143 2.54 10.54 -12.55
CA ARG A 143 3.12 10.23 -13.87
C ARG A 143 4.29 9.24 -13.81
N ASP A 144 4.72 8.87 -12.60
CA ASP A 144 5.98 8.18 -12.29
C ASP A 144 5.88 7.21 -11.10
N PHE A 145 4.78 7.26 -10.34
CA PHE A 145 4.57 6.55 -9.08
C PHE A 145 5.65 6.82 -8.03
N ASP A 146 6.07 8.08 -7.87
CA ASP A 146 7.14 8.48 -6.94
C ASP A 146 8.44 7.65 -7.13
N GLY A 147 8.69 7.16 -8.35
CA GLY A 147 9.83 6.31 -8.71
C GLY A 147 9.70 4.81 -8.38
N ILE A 148 8.59 4.34 -7.80
CA ILE A 148 8.43 2.95 -7.31
C ILE A 148 8.69 1.90 -8.40
N PHE A 149 8.30 2.16 -9.64
CA PHE A 149 8.42 1.20 -10.76
C PHE A 149 9.61 1.47 -11.69
N THR A 150 10.40 2.52 -11.45
CA THR A 150 11.62 2.83 -12.22
C THR A 150 12.91 2.34 -11.55
N MET A 151 12.82 1.86 -10.30
CA MET A 151 13.94 1.30 -9.55
C MET A 151 14.72 0.23 -10.34
N HIS A 152 16.03 0.37 -10.36
CA HIS A 152 16.97 -0.51 -11.04
C HIS A 152 17.19 -1.79 -10.24
N HIS A 153 17.51 -2.88 -10.93
CA HIS A 153 17.72 -4.20 -10.33
C HIS A 153 16.54 -4.75 -9.50
N PHE A 154 15.33 -4.23 -9.75
CA PHE A 154 14.12 -4.63 -9.06
C PHE A 154 13.35 -5.69 -9.84
N TYR A 155 13.25 -6.90 -9.28
CA TYR A 155 12.65 -8.05 -9.96
C TYR A 155 11.42 -8.65 -9.21
N PRO A 156 10.39 -7.84 -8.89
CA PRO A 156 9.20 -8.28 -8.18
C PRO A 156 8.36 -9.25 -9.02
N LYS A 157 7.86 -10.33 -8.41
CA LYS A 157 6.97 -11.28 -9.10
C LYS A 157 5.50 -10.89 -9.05
N SER A 158 5.11 -10.12 -8.03
CA SER A 158 3.75 -9.67 -7.78
C SER A 158 3.73 -8.20 -7.37
N VAL A 159 2.79 -7.44 -7.93
CA VAL A 159 2.51 -6.03 -7.60
C VAL A 159 1.03 -5.90 -7.24
N THR A 160 0.71 -5.09 -6.24
CA THR A 160 -0.67 -4.83 -5.82
C THR A 160 -0.85 -3.35 -5.49
N ILE A 161 -1.83 -2.69 -6.09
CA ILE A 161 -2.31 -1.37 -5.65
C ILE A 161 -3.52 -1.62 -4.76
N THR A 162 -3.55 -1.06 -3.55
CA THR A 162 -4.69 -1.13 -2.66
C THR A 162 -5.28 0.26 -2.47
N ILE A 163 -6.45 0.48 -3.06
CA ILE A 163 -7.26 1.70 -2.83
C ILE A 163 -8.13 1.42 -1.61
N ARG A 164 -7.79 2.00 -0.46
CA ARG A 164 -8.55 1.87 0.80
C ARG A 164 -9.91 2.55 0.71
N TYR A 165 -10.85 2.17 1.59
CA TYR A 165 -12.14 2.87 1.73
C TYR A 165 -11.93 4.37 1.95
N THR A 166 -11.00 4.70 2.86
CA THR A 166 -10.64 6.07 3.25
C THR A 166 -9.68 6.77 2.28
N ASP A 167 -9.35 6.13 1.16
CA ASP A 167 -8.45 6.69 0.15
C ASP A 167 -9.21 7.12 -1.12
N THR A 168 -10.51 6.85 -1.17
CA THR A 168 -11.42 7.30 -2.23
C THR A 168 -11.86 8.74 -2.04
N TRP A 169 -12.14 9.45 -3.14
CA TRP A 169 -12.59 10.85 -3.12
C TRP A 169 -13.81 11.05 -2.23
N MET A 170 -13.72 12.01 -1.30
CA MET A 170 -14.85 12.52 -0.49
C MET A 170 -15.65 11.43 0.26
N TRP A 171 -14.99 10.34 0.69
CA TRP A 171 -15.62 9.26 1.47
C TRP A 171 -16.16 9.75 2.83
N GLU A 172 -15.57 10.80 3.38
CA GLU A 172 -16.05 11.54 4.56
C GLU A 172 -17.50 12.01 4.36
N TYR A 173 -17.87 12.40 3.14
CA TYR A 173 -19.20 12.88 2.75
C TYR A 173 -20.10 11.80 2.15
N ASN A 174 -19.63 10.54 2.07
CA ASN A 174 -20.31 9.45 1.37
C ASN A 174 -20.52 9.73 -0.14
N GLU A 175 -19.54 10.35 -0.80
CA GLU A 175 -19.59 10.58 -2.25
C GLU A 175 -19.47 9.30 -3.10
N GLU A 176 -19.84 9.39 -4.37
CA GLU A 176 -19.92 8.25 -5.32
C GLU A 176 -18.57 7.61 -5.61
N LEU A 177 -18.53 6.26 -5.56
CA LEU A 177 -17.29 5.56 -5.87
C LEU A 177 -16.97 5.72 -7.35
N HIS A 178 -15.84 6.35 -7.62
CA HIS A 178 -15.29 6.51 -8.93
C HIS A 178 -13.77 6.40 -8.88
N ILE A 179 -13.17 6.00 -10.00
CA ILE A 179 -11.72 5.91 -10.17
C ILE A 179 -11.41 6.33 -11.62
N GLU A 180 -10.56 7.34 -11.80
CA GLU A 180 -10.00 7.69 -13.11
C GLU A 180 -9.03 6.60 -13.57
N GLY A 181 -9.11 6.18 -14.83
CA GLY A 181 -8.15 5.21 -15.39
C GLY A 181 -6.87 5.84 -15.96
N ALA A 182 -6.84 7.16 -16.11
CA ALA A 182 -5.86 7.87 -16.93
C ALA A 182 -4.39 7.73 -16.49
N TRP A 183 -4.13 7.34 -15.23
CA TRP A 183 -2.81 7.02 -14.69
C TRP A 183 -2.25 5.69 -15.21
N GLY A 184 -3.11 4.76 -15.65
CA GLY A 184 -2.71 3.43 -16.10
C GLY A 184 -1.76 3.44 -17.31
N LYS A 185 -1.79 4.51 -18.12
CA LYS A 185 -0.86 4.73 -19.24
C LYS A 185 0.57 5.07 -18.81
N TRP A 186 0.75 5.51 -17.56
CA TRP A 186 2.06 5.81 -16.97
C TRP A 186 2.61 4.62 -16.17
N LEU A 187 1.75 3.67 -15.76
CA LEU A 187 2.16 2.47 -15.04
C LEU A 187 2.79 1.44 -16.01
N VAL A 188 4.12 1.47 -16.09
CA VAL A 188 4.91 0.41 -16.74
C VAL A 188 5.45 -0.54 -15.66
N LEU A 189 4.98 -1.79 -15.67
CA LEU A 189 5.36 -2.81 -14.70
C LEU A 189 6.72 -3.45 -15.05
N PRO A 190 7.59 -3.80 -14.08
CA PRO A 190 8.80 -4.59 -14.36
C PRO A 190 8.51 -5.90 -15.12
N SER A 191 9.41 -6.31 -16.02
CA SER A 191 9.28 -7.54 -16.84
C SER A 191 9.31 -8.84 -16.02
N SER A 192 9.68 -8.76 -14.74
CA SER A 192 9.54 -9.86 -13.76
C SER A 192 8.10 -10.07 -13.26
N VAL A 193 7.20 -9.10 -13.46
CA VAL A 193 5.83 -9.15 -12.90
C VAL A 193 4.99 -10.20 -13.63
N THR A 194 4.54 -11.20 -12.87
CA THR A 194 3.64 -12.28 -13.34
C THR A 194 2.21 -12.11 -12.84
N ARG A 195 2.01 -11.26 -11.83
CA ARG A 195 0.72 -10.92 -11.23
C ARG A 195 0.68 -9.43 -10.91
N PHE A 196 -0.27 -8.72 -11.50
CA PHE A 196 -0.65 -7.38 -11.07
C PHE A 196 -2.05 -7.43 -10.46
N CYS A 197 -2.28 -6.75 -9.35
CA CYS A 197 -3.59 -6.68 -8.69
C CYS A 197 -3.97 -5.24 -8.37
N ILE A 198 -5.27 -4.98 -8.38
CA ILE A 198 -5.88 -3.80 -7.76
C ILE A 198 -6.90 -4.32 -6.75
N ASP A 199 -6.68 -4.02 -5.47
CA ASP A 199 -7.64 -4.22 -4.40
C ASP A 199 -8.48 -2.94 -4.27
N ILE A 200 -9.79 -3.05 -4.45
CA ILE A 200 -10.76 -1.99 -4.20
C ILE A 200 -11.45 -2.29 -2.88
N GLU A 201 -11.27 -1.43 -1.89
CA GLU A 201 -11.82 -1.56 -0.54
C GLU A 201 -12.99 -0.59 -0.33
N SER A 202 -14.07 -1.09 0.24
CA SER A 202 -15.13 -0.23 0.79
C SER A 202 -15.81 -0.93 1.98
N ILE A 203 -16.91 -0.35 2.45
CA ILE A 203 -17.79 -0.93 3.48
C ILE A 203 -18.91 -1.77 2.84
N GLU A 204 -19.39 -2.81 3.53
CA GLU A 204 -20.36 -3.80 3.00
C GLU A 204 -21.63 -3.18 2.40
N ARG A 205 -22.10 -2.02 2.90
CA ARG A 205 -23.26 -1.30 2.35
C ARG A 205 -23.03 -0.69 0.95
N ARG A 206 -21.77 -0.62 0.50
CA ARG A 206 -21.33 -0.10 -0.81
C ARG A 206 -20.77 -1.19 -1.74
N LYS A 207 -20.88 -2.48 -1.36
CA LYS A 207 -20.29 -3.58 -2.13
C LYS A 207 -20.74 -3.63 -3.60
N ASP A 208 -21.98 -3.26 -3.90
CA ASP A 208 -22.52 -3.26 -5.26
C ASP A 208 -21.79 -2.23 -6.15
N GLU A 209 -21.28 -1.14 -5.55
CA GLU A 209 -20.39 -0.18 -6.22
C GLU A 209 -19.00 -0.79 -6.47
N VAL A 210 -18.44 -1.48 -5.47
CA VAL A 210 -17.13 -2.16 -5.56
C VAL A 210 -17.15 -3.28 -6.62
N ASP A 211 -18.19 -4.12 -6.63
CA ASP A 211 -18.36 -5.23 -7.57
C ASP A 211 -18.52 -4.72 -9.01
N TYR A 212 -19.28 -3.65 -9.22
CA TYR A 212 -19.41 -3.02 -10.55
C TYR A 212 -18.08 -2.42 -11.01
N ILE A 213 -17.45 -1.58 -10.19
CA ILE A 213 -16.18 -0.93 -10.56
C ILE A 213 -15.12 -2.00 -10.83
N ALA A 214 -15.01 -3.05 -10.02
CA ALA A 214 -14.10 -4.15 -10.26
C ALA A 214 -14.44 -4.97 -11.53
N GLY A 215 -15.72 -5.17 -11.82
CA GLY A 215 -16.18 -5.85 -13.04
C GLY A 215 -15.84 -5.08 -14.31
N GLU A 216 -16.07 -3.76 -14.32
CA GLU A 216 -15.72 -2.89 -15.45
C GLU A 216 -14.21 -2.65 -15.55
N MET A 217 -13.50 -2.61 -14.42
CA MET A 217 -12.03 -2.57 -14.38
C MET A 217 -11.43 -3.82 -15.01
N ALA A 218 -11.93 -5.02 -14.70
CA ALA A 218 -11.48 -6.25 -15.33
C ALA A 218 -11.74 -6.25 -16.86
N ASP A 219 -12.95 -5.89 -17.28
CA ASP A 219 -13.33 -5.87 -18.70
C ASP A 219 -12.53 -4.83 -19.51
N GLN A 220 -12.37 -3.61 -18.98
CA GLN A 220 -11.94 -2.46 -19.78
C GLN A 220 -10.48 -2.05 -19.54
N TRP A 221 -9.89 -2.29 -18.36
CA TRP A 221 -8.56 -1.78 -18.04
C TRP A 221 -7.43 -2.74 -18.45
N ARG A 222 -6.34 -2.14 -18.94
CA ARG A 222 -5.15 -2.79 -19.49
C ARG A 222 -3.91 -2.12 -18.92
N PHE A 223 -2.83 -2.90 -18.78
CA PHE A 223 -1.54 -2.42 -18.29
C PHE A 223 -0.41 -3.05 -19.11
N GLN A 224 0.79 -2.46 -19.09
CA GLN A 224 1.93 -2.95 -19.87
C GLN A 224 3.14 -3.23 -18.99
N ARG A 225 3.92 -4.24 -19.35
CA ARG A 225 5.25 -4.50 -18.80
C ARG A 225 6.34 -3.75 -19.58
N ALA A 226 7.50 -3.56 -18.95
CA ALA A 226 8.68 -2.92 -19.54
C ALA A 226 9.25 -3.64 -20.76
N ASP A 227 8.97 -4.95 -20.93
CA ASP A 227 9.29 -5.72 -22.14
C ASP A 227 8.21 -5.67 -23.22
N GLY A 228 7.18 -4.84 -23.03
CA GLY A 228 6.10 -4.61 -23.99
C GLY A 228 4.92 -5.57 -23.86
N THR A 229 5.03 -6.65 -23.07
CA THR A 229 3.94 -7.61 -22.86
C THR A 229 2.72 -6.96 -22.22
N ASN A 230 1.53 -7.29 -22.73
CA ASN A 230 0.26 -6.78 -22.22
C ASN A 230 -0.16 -7.57 -20.96
N MET A 231 -0.74 -6.89 -20.00
CA MET A 231 -1.32 -7.46 -18.78
C MET A 231 -2.85 -7.40 -18.90
N LEU A 232 -3.51 -8.56 -18.86
CA LEU A 232 -4.97 -8.71 -19.05
C LEU A 232 -5.63 -9.39 -17.84
N ALA A 233 -6.90 -9.05 -17.61
CA ALA A 233 -7.80 -9.69 -16.66
C ALA A 233 -9.14 -9.99 -17.35
N GLY A 234 -9.96 -10.87 -16.77
CA GLY A 234 -11.40 -10.95 -17.03
C GLY A 234 -12.19 -11.07 -15.72
N LYS A 235 -13.52 -11.02 -15.74
CA LYS A 235 -14.32 -11.07 -14.48
C LYS A 235 -14.11 -12.34 -13.65
N ALA A 236 -13.63 -13.43 -14.25
CA ALA A 236 -13.23 -14.66 -13.55
C ALA A 236 -11.94 -14.52 -12.72
N ASP A 237 -11.15 -13.47 -12.95
CA ASP A 237 -9.95 -13.10 -12.18
C ASP A 237 -10.23 -12.11 -11.05
N THR A 238 -11.49 -11.68 -10.91
CA THR A 238 -11.96 -10.89 -9.76
C THR A 238 -12.27 -11.84 -8.60
N SER A 239 -11.74 -11.53 -7.42
CA SER A 239 -11.97 -12.29 -6.18
C SER A 239 -12.41 -11.38 -5.05
N VAL A 240 -13.29 -11.87 -4.18
CA VAL A 240 -13.95 -11.07 -3.14
C VAL A 240 -13.52 -11.52 -1.74
N SER A 241 -13.30 -10.56 -0.84
CA SER A 241 -13.03 -10.84 0.58
C SER A 241 -13.68 -9.82 1.52
N ARG A 242 -13.62 -10.08 2.83
CA ARG A 242 -14.28 -9.32 3.90
C ARG A 242 -13.45 -9.39 5.19
N TRP A 243 -13.46 -8.32 5.98
CA TRP A 243 -12.98 -8.31 7.36
C TRP A 243 -13.73 -7.26 8.19
N THR A 244 -13.65 -7.35 9.51
CA THR A 244 -14.30 -6.43 10.44
C THR A 244 -13.22 -5.63 11.17
N GLY A 245 -13.31 -4.30 11.12
CA GLY A 245 -12.33 -3.38 11.72
C GLY A 245 -12.95 -2.38 12.67
N SER A 246 -12.13 -1.57 13.34
CA SER A 246 -12.59 -0.48 14.19
C SER A 246 -13.27 0.62 13.36
N SER A 247 -14.27 1.29 13.94
CA SER A 247 -14.82 2.53 13.40
C SER A 247 -14.00 3.77 13.78
N MET A 248 -12.94 3.64 14.58
CA MET A 248 -12.04 4.74 14.94
C MET A 248 -10.98 4.94 13.85
N LEU A 249 -11.20 5.92 12.97
CA LEU A 249 -10.32 6.26 11.84
C LEU A 249 -9.96 7.74 11.94
N GLY A 250 -8.67 8.08 11.84
CA GLY A 250 -8.19 9.47 11.99
C GLY A 250 -8.55 10.13 13.33
N GLY A 251 -8.64 9.35 14.42
CA GLY A 251 -9.10 9.86 15.73
C GLY A 251 -10.58 10.23 15.78
N ARG A 252 -11.39 9.75 14.83
CA ARG A 252 -12.84 9.96 14.73
C ARG A 252 -13.56 8.60 14.69
N ARG A 253 -14.61 8.43 15.48
CA ARG A 253 -15.50 7.26 15.47
C ARG A 253 -16.59 7.45 14.42
N TRP A 254 -16.56 6.67 13.33
CA TRP A 254 -17.45 6.80 12.16
C TRP A 254 -18.81 6.10 12.36
N VAL A 255 -19.61 6.66 13.26
CA VAL A 255 -20.93 6.14 13.68
C VAL A 255 -21.93 5.90 12.54
N ARG A 256 -21.83 6.64 11.43
CA ARG A 256 -22.67 6.48 10.22
C ARG A 256 -22.58 5.09 9.58
N ASP A 257 -21.41 4.47 9.66
CA ASP A 257 -21.06 3.27 8.90
C ASP A 257 -20.93 2.01 9.76
N GLU A 258 -21.23 2.13 11.07
CA GLU A 258 -21.18 1.02 12.01
C GLU A 258 -22.24 -0.07 11.73
N VAL A 259 -21.78 -1.32 11.66
CA VAL A 259 -22.65 -2.51 11.65
C VAL A 259 -22.92 -3.04 13.05
N ALA A 260 -22.00 -2.78 13.98
CA ALA A 260 -22.04 -3.12 15.39
C ALA A 260 -21.22 -2.07 16.18
N PRO A 261 -21.38 -1.95 17.50
CA PRO A 261 -20.74 -0.90 18.29
C PRO A 261 -19.22 -0.86 18.11
N GLY A 262 -18.71 0.23 17.55
CA GLY A 262 -17.30 0.44 17.31
C GLY A 262 -16.73 -0.32 16.11
N GLN A 263 -17.57 -0.91 15.25
CA GLN A 263 -17.14 -1.84 14.19
C GLN A 263 -17.68 -1.51 12.79
N LEU A 264 -16.77 -1.48 11.82
CA LEU A 264 -17.06 -1.40 10.39
C LEU A 264 -16.90 -2.79 9.74
N GLN A 265 -17.81 -3.14 8.84
CA GLN A 265 -17.67 -4.32 7.99
C GLN A 265 -17.11 -3.90 6.63
N TYR A 266 -15.88 -4.30 6.34
CA TYR A 266 -15.22 -4.04 5.07
C TYR A 266 -15.51 -5.13 4.03
N TYR A 267 -15.49 -4.73 2.77
CA TYR A 267 -15.72 -5.51 1.56
C TYR A 267 -14.65 -5.19 0.51
N PHE A 268 -14.19 -6.22 -0.20
CA PHE A 268 -13.12 -6.14 -1.19
C PHE A 268 -13.52 -6.79 -2.48
N ALA A 269 -13.11 -6.16 -3.58
CA ALA A 269 -12.83 -6.87 -4.82
C ALA A 269 -11.35 -6.69 -5.20
N THR A 270 -10.63 -7.80 -5.36
CA THR A 270 -9.29 -7.86 -5.93
C THR A 270 -9.40 -8.32 -7.37
N VAL A 271 -9.11 -7.44 -8.33
CA VAL A 271 -8.96 -7.78 -9.76
C VAL A 271 -7.51 -8.19 -10.01
N MET A 272 -7.28 -9.21 -10.86
CA MET A 272 -5.95 -9.73 -11.15
C MET A 272 -5.63 -9.76 -12.65
N TRP A 273 -4.61 -8.99 -13.06
CA TRP A 273 -4.04 -9.06 -14.40
C TRP A 273 -2.84 -10.00 -14.44
N ARG A 274 -2.68 -10.71 -15.56
CA ARG A 274 -1.52 -11.58 -15.86
C ARG A 274 -0.98 -11.30 -17.27
N PRO A 275 0.28 -11.66 -17.56
CA PRO A 275 0.85 -11.52 -18.90
C PRO A 275 0.03 -12.26 -19.95
N SER A 276 -0.17 -11.63 -21.11
CA SER A 276 -0.82 -12.21 -22.29
C SER A 276 -0.03 -11.91 -23.57
N GLU A 277 -0.07 -12.85 -24.51
CA GLU A 277 0.48 -12.70 -25.87
C GLU A 277 -0.49 -11.96 -26.83
N GLU A 278 -1.69 -11.63 -26.36
CA GLU A 278 -2.72 -10.92 -27.13
C GLU A 278 -2.29 -9.49 -27.50
N LEU A 279 -2.50 -9.13 -28.77
CA LEU A 279 -2.16 -7.82 -29.33
C LEU A 279 -3.29 -6.82 -29.08
N LEU A 280 -3.05 -5.83 -28.23
CA LEU A 280 -3.98 -4.71 -27.99
C LEU A 280 -3.85 -3.61 -29.05
N ASP A 281 -4.98 -3.22 -29.63
CA ASP A 281 -5.10 -2.06 -30.53
C ASP A 281 -4.85 -0.75 -29.79
N GLY A 282 -4.42 0.29 -30.52
CA GLY A 282 -4.09 1.61 -29.96
C GLY A 282 -5.13 2.20 -28.97
N PRO A 283 -6.44 2.22 -29.30
CA PRO A 283 -7.47 2.73 -28.39
C PRO A 283 -7.66 1.91 -27.10
N GLN A 284 -7.31 0.63 -27.10
CA GLN A 284 -7.48 -0.29 -25.96
C GLN A 284 -6.44 -0.07 -24.85
N ARG A 285 -5.51 0.89 -25.03
CA ARG A 285 -4.47 1.24 -24.06
C ARG A 285 -4.85 2.38 -23.12
N LEU A 286 -6.01 3.00 -23.31
CA LEU A 286 -6.52 4.07 -22.44
C LEU A 286 -7.60 3.49 -21.53
N ASN A 287 -7.24 3.28 -20.26
CA ASN A 287 -8.17 2.85 -19.22
C ASN A 287 -9.22 3.97 -19.00
N PRO A 288 -10.52 3.74 -19.28
CA PRO A 288 -11.55 4.76 -19.13
C PRO A 288 -11.88 5.01 -17.66
N PRO A 289 -12.39 6.20 -17.31
CA PRO A 289 -12.89 6.47 -15.97
C PRO A 289 -14.06 5.55 -15.62
N LEU A 290 -14.03 5.01 -14.41
CA LEU A 290 -15.08 4.13 -13.88
C LEU A 290 -15.91 4.93 -12.87
N ARG A 291 -17.22 5.02 -13.08
CA ARG A 291 -18.16 5.66 -12.14
C ARG A 291 -19.41 4.82 -11.94
N VAL A 292 -19.92 4.82 -10.71
CA VAL A 292 -21.30 4.43 -10.40
C VAL A 292 -22.28 5.38 -11.11
N ASN A 293 -23.43 4.89 -11.55
CA ASN A 293 -24.46 5.72 -12.24
C ASN A 293 -25.91 5.36 -11.89
N TRP A 294 -26.14 4.68 -10.75
CA TRP A 294 -27.46 4.29 -10.24
C TRP A 294 -27.65 4.76 -8.80
N SER A 295 -28.92 4.86 -8.37
CA SER A 295 -29.27 5.31 -7.01
C SER A 295 -28.72 4.36 -5.94
N ARG A 296 -27.93 4.91 -5.03
CA ARG A 296 -27.27 4.17 -3.94
C ARG A 296 -28.16 4.02 -2.70
N PRO A 297 -27.97 2.98 -1.88
CA PRO A 297 -28.59 2.91 -0.56
C PRO A 297 -28.02 4.02 0.35
N LEU A 298 -28.91 4.85 0.90
CA LEU A 298 -28.52 5.86 1.89
C LEU A 298 -27.98 5.17 3.17
N PRO A 299 -26.99 5.78 3.86
CA PRO A 299 -26.55 5.30 5.17
C PRO A 299 -27.66 5.44 6.23
N ARG A 300 -27.42 4.89 7.43
CA ARG A 300 -28.30 5.13 8.58
C ARG A 300 -28.22 6.61 8.94
N ASP A 301 -29.33 7.32 8.83
CA ASP A 301 -29.40 8.71 9.27
C ASP A 301 -29.40 8.77 10.80
N LEU A 302 -28.27 9.24 11.34
CA LEU A 302 -28.09 9.60 12.76
C LEU A 302 -27.92 11.12 12.93
N GLY A 303 -28.00 11.91 11.85
CA GLY A 303 -27.64 13.33 11.82
C GLY A 303 -26.13 13.63 11.95
N TRP A 304 -25.29 12.61 12.14
CA TRP A 304 -23.85 12.74 12.42
C TRP A 304 -23.05 11.70 11.62
N SER A 305 -21.99 12.14 10.90
CA SER A 305 -21.07 11.21 10.21
C SER A 305 -20.12 10.51 11.19
N TYR A 306 -19.53 11.29 12.11
CA TYR A 306 -18.51 10.82 13.06
C TYR A 306 -18.55 11.60 14.38
N ILE A 307 -17.86 11.08 15.40
CA ILE A 307 -17.66 11.74 16.71
C ILE A 307 -16.17 11.70 17.06
N LYS A 308 -15.59 12.79 17.61
CA LYS A 308 -14.16 12.87 17.93
C LYS A 308 -13.80 11.92 19.08
N GLY A 309 -12.73 11.12 18.92
CA GLY A 309 -12.25 10.18 19.93
C GLY A 309 -11.90 10.86 21.25
N SER A 310 -11.26 12.03 21.20
CA SER A 310 -10.94 12.84 22.39
C SER A 310 -12.17 13.35 23.15
N TYR A 311 -13.33 13.50 22.49
CA TYR A 311 -14.59 13.77 23.18
C TYR A 311 -15.12 12.49 23.87
N LEU A 312 -15.08 11.34 23.19
CA LEU A 312 -15.50 10.06 23.77
C LEU A 312 -14.67 9.70 25.01
N GLU A 313 -13.34 9.89 24.93
CA GLU A 313 -12.42 9.75 26.07
C GLU A 313 -12.77 10.71 27.22
N GLY A 314 -12.94 12.00 26.92
CA GLY A 314 -13.26 13.02 27.92
C GLY A 314 -14.64 12.85 28.58
N ALA A 315 -15.59 12.24 27.88
CA ALA A 315 -16.91 11.88 28.39
C ALA A 315 -16.98 10.49 29.04
N GLY A 316 -15.94 9.65 28.87
CA GLY A 316 -15.92 8.26 29.35
C GLY A 316 -16.75 7.27 28.52
N ILE A 317 -17.10 7.61 27.28
CA ILE A 317 -17.99 6.82 26.42
C ILE A 317 -17.19 5.72 25.71
N SER A 318 -17.50 4.47 26.01
CA SER A 318 -16.83 3.30 25.41
C SER A 318 -17.21 3.08 23.94
N MET A 319 -16.25 2.57 23.14
CA MET A 319 -16.49 2.05 21.79
C MET A 319 -17.59 0.96 21.75
N THR A 320 -17.82 0.24 22.86
CA THR A 320 -18.87 -0.78 22.99
C THR A 320 -20.29 -0.21 23.11
N VAL A 321 -20.46 1.10 23.27
CA VAL A 321 -21.78 1.76 23.31
C VAL A 321 -22.31 1.89 21.88
N PRO A 322 -23.56 1.49 21.57
CA PRO A 322 -24.14 1.61 20.21
C PRO A 322 -24.19 3.05 19.69
N ALA A 323 -23.99 3.22 18.38
CA ALA A 323 -23.94 4.51 17.69
C ALA A 323 -25.11 5.45 18.04
N GLU A 324 -26.34 4.94 18.10
CA GLU A 324 -27.55 5.72 18.45
C GLU A 324 -27.48 6.29 19.88
N GLN A 325 -26.93 5.50 20.82
CA GLN A 325 -26.81 5.91 22.22
C GLN A 325 -25.71 6.96 22.38
N VAL A 326 -24.57 6.79 21.70
CA VAL A 326 -23.49 7.78 21.69
C VAL A 326 -23.97 9.11 21.10
N VAL A 327 -24.69 9.09 19.97
CA VAL A 327 -25.24 10.32 19.36
C VAL A 327 -26.26 10.98 20.29
N ALA A 328 -27.16 10.22 20.91
CA ALA A 328 -28.12 10.76 21.87
C ALA A 328 -27.45 11.37 23.11
N GLU A 329 -26.40 10.74 23.62
CA GLU A 329 -25.60 11.23 24.74
C GLU A 329 -24.81 12.50 24.39
N CYS A 330 -24.18 12.55 23.20
CA CYS A 330 -23.55 13.77 22.67
C CYS A 330 -24.53 14.94 22.61
N ILE A 331 -25.73 14.72 22.07
CA ILE A 331 -26.80 15.75 21.98
C ILE A 331 -27.24 16.19 23.38
N ALA A 332 -27.45 15.25 24.31
CA ALA A 332 -27.85 15.55 25.68
C ALA A 332 -26.77 16.35 26.45
N ASN A 333 -25.50 16.06 26.20
CA ASN A 333 -24.34 16.75 26.77
C ASN A 333 -24.00 18.08 26.07
N GLY A 334 -24.77 18.48 25.04
CA GLY A 334 -24.55 19.74 24.31
C GLY A 334 -23.32 19.74 23.41
N TYR A 335 -22.81 18.58 23.01
CA TYR A 335 -21.75 18.48 22.01
C TYR A 335 -22.28 18.99 20.66
N ALA A 336 -21.67 20.06 20.14
CA ALA A 336 -22.06 20.68 18.89
C ALA A 336 -21.12 20.23 17.75
N PHE A 337 -21.70 19.75 16.66
CA PHE A 337 -20.96 19.52 15.42
C PHE A 337 -20.68 20.86 14.74
N TYR A 338 -19.43 21.32 14.75
CA TYR A 338 -19.01 22.51 14.02
C TYR A 338 -18.56 22.08 12.61
N SER A 339 -19.16 22.65 11.56
CA SER A 339 -18.76 22.32 10.17
C SER A 339 -17.28 22.67 9.89
N SER A 340 -16.68 23.59 10.66
CA SER A 340 -15.25 23.90 10.55
C SER A 340 -14.28 22.81 11.05
N ASP A 341 -14.75 21.57 11.24
CA ASP A 341 -13.95 20.36 11.53
C ASP A 341 -13.75 19.48 10.27
N GLU A 342 -14.06 20.03 9.09
CA GLU A 342 -13.65 19.54 7.77
C GLU A 342 -12.11 19.35 7.72
N GLU A 343 -11.63 18.30 7.05
CA GLU A 343 -10.18 18.20 6.77
C GLU A 343 -9.79 19.29 5.76
N PRO A 344 -8.60 19.90 5.88
CA PRO A 344 -8.25 21.06 5.06
C PRO A 344 -8.31 20.73 3.57
N ASP A 345 -8.89 21.62 2.76
CA ASP A 345 -8.93 21.47 1.31
C ASP A 345 -7.50 21.33 0.75
N TYR A 346 -7.19 20.15 0.20
CA TYR A 346 -5.85 19.80 -0.26
C TYR A 346 -5.54 20.28 -1.69
N ASP A 347 -6.44 21.05 -2.31
CA ASP A 347 -6.30 21.58 -3.67
C ASP A 347 -5.18 22.65 -3.83
N GLU A 348 -4.61 23.16 -2.74
CA GLU A 348 -3.55 24.19 -2.76
C GLU A 348 -2.14 23.65 -2.43
N PHE A 349 -1.74 22.53 -3.05
CA PHE A 349 -0.33 22.19 -3.24
C PHE A 349 0.09 22.36 -4.70
N VAL A 350 0.40 23.61 -5.06
CA VAL A 350 1.03 23.95 -6.34
C VAL A 350 2.47 23.39 -6.36
N ASP A 351 2.88 22.95 -7.56
CA ASP A 351 4.18 22.34 -7.83
C ASP A 351 5.37 23.19 -7.34
N GLY A 352 6.29 22.56 -6.62
CA GLY A 352 7.44 23.21 -5.99
C GLY A 352 8.60 23.43 -6.95
N SER A 353 8.35 24.04 -8.10
CA SER A 353 9.32 24.15 -9.20
C SER A 353 10.35 25.27 -9.01
N ASP A 354 11.54 24.91 -8.54
CA ASP A 354 12.83 25.55 -8.82
C ASP A 354 12.89 27.10 -8.90
N GLU A 355 12.80 27.79 -7.75
CA GLU A 355 13.44 29.11 -7.61
C GLU A 355 14.96 28.94 -7.50
N ASN A 356 15.65 28.85 -8.65
CA ASN A 356 17.10 29.02 -8.70
C ASN A 356 17.54 29.73 -10.00
N SER A 357 16.99 30.92 -10.23
CA SER A 357 17.43 31.84 -11.28
C SER A 357 18.71 32.55 -10.84
N GLU A 358 19.87 32.05 -11.28
CA GLU A 358 21.14 32.77 -11.10
C GLU A 358 21.16 34.03 -11.99
N GLU A 359 21.33 35.20 -11.37
CA GLU A 359 21.47 36.49 -12.07
C GLU A 359 22.92 36.71 -12.53
N GLU A 360 23.18 36.77 -13.85
CA GLU A 360 24.42 37.35 -14.40
C GLU A 360 24.15 38.39 -15.52
N SER A 361 24.40 39.68 -15.23
CA SER A 361 24.38 40.83 -16.15
C SER A 361 24.92 42.09 -15.45
N GLU A 362 25.59 43.08 -16.05
CA GLU A 362 26.15 43.26 -17.41
C GLU A 362 27.71 43.37 -17.28
N ASP A 363 28.58 43.77 -18.21
CA ASP A 363 28.59 44.28 -19.60
C ASP A 363 29.99 43.91 -20.18
N SER A 364 30.16 43.86 -21.51
CA SER A 364 31.31 44.53 -22.18
C SER A 364 31.33 44.36 -23.71
N GLN A 365 30.79 45.37 -24.39
CA GLN A 365 31.41 46.10 -25.53
C GLN A 365 31.60 45.45 -26.93
N GLU A 366 31.33 46.28 -27.94
CA GLU A 366 31.62 46.08 -29.36
C GLU A 366 33.12 46.34 -29.67
N ALA A 367 33.78 45.44 -30.44
CA ALA A 367 34.94 45.72 -31.30
C ALA A 367 35.27 44.56 -32.26
#